data_AF-A0A351ITQ9-F1
#
_entry.id   AF-A0A351ITQ9-F1
#
_cell.length_a   1.000
_cell.length_b   1.000
_cell.length_c   1.000
_cell.angle_alpha   90.00
_cell.angle_beta   90.00
_cell.angle_gamma   90.00
#
_symmetry.space_group_name_H-M   'P 1'
#
loop_
_entity.id
_entity.type
_entity.pdbx_description
1 polymer ?
#
loop_
_entity_poly.entity_id
_entity_poly.type
_entity_poly.pdbx_seq_one_letter_code
_entity_poly.pdbx_strand_id
1 'polypeptide(L)'
;MRNTFDDQVAVLEKDWAENPRWEDTRRDYSASDVVRLRGSFLPECSIARHGAEVLWRKMHEADYVHALGAMTGGQAIQYVKGGLPALYLSGWQVAGDANLAGQVYPDQSLYPVNSVPSVVERLNNALRRADQIEWSENNGVMLRDWMVPIVADAEAGFGGALNVYELMKRMLRAGAAGVHFEDQLASEKKCGHMGGKVLIPTQQHIRTLIAAR
;
A
#
# COMPACT_ATOMS: atom_id res chain seq x y z
N MET A 1 8.64 -8.20 29.93
CA MET A 1 8.50 -9.60 29.45
C MET A 1 8.00 -9.56 28.02
N ARG A 2 8.35 -10.53 27.16
CA ARG A 2 7.69 -10.66 25.85
C ARG A 2 6.26 -11.16 26.11
N ASN A 3 5.27 -10.54 25.46
CA ASN A 3 3.88 -11.01 25.51
C ASN A 3 3.84 -12.47 25.04
N THR A 4 3.11 -13.30 25.77
CA THR A 4 2.91 -14.71 25.39
C THR A 4 2.13 -14.80 24.07
N PHE A 5 2.02 -16.01 23.51
CA PHE A 5 1.18 -16.23 22.33
C PHE A 5 -0.27 -15.82 22.62
N ASP A 6 -0.83 -16.26 23.75
CA ASP A 6 -2.20 -15.97 24.16
C ASP A 6 -2.42 -14.48 24.43
N ASP A 7 -1.46 -13.78 25.05
CA ASP A 7 -1.53 -12.32 25.23
C ASP A 7 -1.63 -11.59 23.89
N GLN A 8 -0.86 -12.02 22.88
CA GLN A 8 -0.89 -11.41 21.55
C GLN A 8 -2.19 -11.68 20.81
N VAL A 9 -2.78 -12.87 21.00
CA VAL A 9 -4.11 -13.20 20.44
C VAL A 9 -5.16 -12.32 21.09
N ALA A 10 -5.21 -12.26 22.42
CA ALA A 10 -6.19 -11.47 23.17
C ALA A 10 -6.11 -9.96 22.82
N VAL A 11 -4.91 -9.40 22.66
CA VAL A 11 -4.73 -8.01 22.22
C VAL A 11 -5.31 -7.79 20.82
N LEU A 12 -5.11 -8.72 19.90
CA LEU A 12 -5.59 -8.59 18.52
C LEU A 12 -7.11 -8.77 18.42
N GLU A 13 -7.67 -9.72 19.16
CA GLU A 13 -9.13 -9.92 19.25
C GLU A 13 -9.81 -8.69 19.82
N LYS A 14 -9.25 -8.12 20.89
CA LYS A 14 -9.75 -6.88 21.48
C LYS A 14 -9.70 -5.71 20.49
N ASP A 15 -8.58 -5.52 19.79
CA ASP A 15 -8.48 -4.46 18.76
C ASP A 15 -9.53 -4.65 17.66
N TRP A 16 -9.71 -5.87 17.13
CA TRP A 16 -10.70 -6.13 16.10
C TRP A 16 -12.15 -5.91 16.57
N ALA A 17 -12.45 -6.16 17.84
CA ALA A 17 -13.79 -6.01 18.39
C ALA A 17 -14.13 -4.55 18.75
N GLU A 18 -13.16 -3.77 19.23
CA GLU A 18 -13.42 -2.46 19.83
C GLU A 18 -13.01 -1.27 18.93
N ASN A 19 -12.09 -1.48 17.98
CA ASN A 19 -11.57 -0.38 17.16
C ASN A 19 -12.51 -0.07 15.98
N PRO A 20 -13.06 1.18 15.87
CA PRO A 20 -13.98 1.55 14.80
C PRO A 20 -13.37 1.43 13.40
N ARG A 21 -12.03 1.37 13.30
CA ARG A 21 -11.32 1.07 12.05
C ARG A 21 -11.80 -0.22 11.37
N TRP A 22 -12.34 -1.17 12.14
CA TRP A 22 -12.68 -2.51 11.69
C TRP A 22 -14.18 -2.82 11.65
N GLU A 23 -15.07 -1.85 11.95
CA GLU A 23 -16.52 -2.05 12.13
C GLU A 23 -17.17 -2.87 11.00
N ASP A 24 -16.86 -2.55 9.74
CA ASP A 24 -17.39 -3.25 8.55
C ASP A 24 -16.40 -4.25 7.92
N THR A 25 -15.37 -4.68 8.66
CA THR A 25 -14.31 -5.56 8.14
C THR A 25 -14.52 -7.01 8.55
N ARG A 26 -14.89 -7.85 7.59
CA ARG A 26 -14.96 -9.31 7.78
C ARG A 26 -13.59 -9.98 7.55
N ARG A 27 -13.27 -10.96 8.41
CA ARG A 27 -12.11 -11.87 8.27
C ARG A 27 -12.62 -13.31 8.37
N ASP A 28 -12.18 -14.17 7.45
CA ASP A 28 -12.51 -15.60 7.44
C ASP A 28 -11.40 -16.46 8.09
N TYR A 29 -10.59 -15.83 8.95
CA TYR A 29 -9.52 -16.44 9.73
C TYR A 29 -9.49 -15.83 11.14
N SER A 30 -8.86 -16.51 12.10
CA SER A 30 -8.82 -16.06 13.50
C SER A 30 -7.63 -15.15 13.81
N ALA A 31 -7.68 -14.49 14.97
CA ALA A 31 -6.51 -13.79 15.50
C ALA A 31 -5.34 -14.75 15.81
N SER A 32 -5.64 -15.97 16.24
CA SER A 32 -4.63 -17.01 16.48
C SER A 32 -3.92 -17.45 15.20
N ASP A 33 -4.60 -17.48 14.05
CA ASP A 33 -3.97 -17.71 12.75
C ASP A 33 -2.96 -16.60 12.40
N VAL A 34 -3.30 -15.34 12.68
CA VAL A 34 -2.40 -14.20 12.45
C VAL A 34 -1.16 -14.29 13.35
N VAL A 35 -1.34 -14.53 14.66
CA VAL A 35 -0.21 -14.63 15.60
C VAL A 35 0.68 -15.82 15.26
N ARG A 36 0.11 -16.95 14.83
CA ARG A 36 0.84 -18.15 14.37
C ARG A 36 1.80 -17.86 13.20
N LEU A 37 1.44 -16.95 12.30
CA LEU A 37 2.25 -16.59 11.13
C LEU A 37 3.20 -15.40 11.36
N ARG A 38 3.11 -14.74 12.52
CA ARG A 38 3.82 -13.49 12.83
C ARG A 38 5.31 -13.68 13.10
N GLY A 39 5.72 -14.87 13.54
CA GLY A 39 7.07 -15.16 14.02
C GLY A 39 7.34 -14.56 15.41
N SER A 40 8.55 -14.80 15.94
CA SER A 40 8.94 -14.36 17.29
C SER A 40 9.42 -12.90 17.38
N PHE A 41 9.62 -12.26 16.23
CA PHE A 41 10.06 -10.88 16.10
C PHE A 41 9.25 -10.22 14.98
N LEU A 42 8.55 -9.13 15.32
CA LEU A 42 7.74 -8.36 14.39
C LEU A 42 8.47 -7.05 14.06
N PRO A 43 9.05 -6.90 12.86
CA PRO A 43 9.62 -5.63 12.42
C PRO A 43 8.51 -4.59 12.27
N GLU A 44 8.74 -3.38 12.78
CA GLU A 44 7.80 -2.29 12.58
C GLU A 44 7.81 -1.78 11.14
N CYS A 45 6.62 -1.43 10.64
CA CYS A 45 6.43 -0.75 9.36
C CYS A 45 5.88 0.66 9.63
N SER A 46 6.68 1.50 10.29
CA SER A 46 6.24 2.79 10.85
C SER A 46 5.65 3.75 9.81
N ILE A 47 6.24 3.83 8.62
CA ILE A 47 5.74 4.68 7.52
C ILE A 47 4.38 4.18 7.03
N ALA A 48 4.21 2.87 6.82
CA ALA A 48 2.93 2.31 6.41
C ALA A 48 1.85 2.51 7.49
N ARG A 49 2.19 2.34 8.77
CA ARG A 49 1.28 2.61 9.89
C ARG A 49 0.81 4.07 9.88
N HIS A 50 1.76 5.01 9.87
CA HIS A 50 1.46 6.44 9.83
C HIS A 50 0.60 6.81 8.61
N GLY A 51 1.01 6.38 7.41
CA GLY A 51 0.28 6.67 6.19
C GLY A 51 -1.13 6.09 6.20
N ALA A 52 -1.33 4.85 6.66
CA ALA A 52 -2.64 4.22 6.73
C ALA A 52 -3.58 4.94 7.71
N GLU A 53 -3.08 5.39 8.87
CA GLU A 53 -3.83 6.18 9.84
C GLU A 53 -4.22 7.55 9.28
N VAL A 54 -3.28 8.25 8.63
CA VAL A 54 -3.53 9.54 7.97
C VAL A 54 -4.54 9.40 6.83
N LEU A 55 -4.41 8.37 6.00
CA LEU A 55 -5.33 8.10 4.90
C LEU A 55 -6.75 7.83 5.42
N TRP A 56 -6.88 6.95 6.42
CA TRP A 56 -8.17 6.64 7.03
C TRP A 56 -8.85 7.89 7.58
N ARG A 57 -8.11 8.70 8.34
CA ARG A 57 -8.61 9.97 8.88
C ARG A 57 -9.08 10.92 7.78
N LYS A 58 -8.23 11.18 6.77
CA LYS A 58 -8.58 12.07 5.66
C LYS A 58 -9.82 11.61 4.89
N MET A 59 -9.99 10.29 4.71
CA MET A 59 -11.18 9.74 4.03
C MET A 59 -12.48 9.90 4.84
N HIS A 60 -12.42 10.10 6.15
CA HIS A 60 -13.59 10.30 7.01
C HIS A 60 -13.87 11.78 7.28
N GLU A 61 -12.83 12.62 7.30
CA GLU A 61 -12.94 14.03 7.66
C GLU A 61 -13.12 14.96 6.45
N ALA A 62 -12.61 14.59 5.28
CA ALA A 62 -12.69 15.41 4.08
C ALA A 62 -13.80 14.95 3.14
N ASP A 63 -14.38 15.87 2.36
CA ASP A 63 -15.39 15.54 1.34
C ASP A 63 -14.86 14.52 0.31
N TYR A 64 -13.57 14.62 -0.03
CA TYR A 64 -12.84 13.66 -0.85
C TYR A 64 -11.32 13.83 -0.68
N VAL A 65 -10.56 12.77 -0.98
CA VAL A 65 -9.10 12.80 -1.03
C VAL A 65 -8.66 12.62 -2.49
N HIS A 66 -8.11 13.66 -3.09
CA HIS A 66 -7.60 13.63 -4.47
C HIS A 66 -6.09 13.39 -4.51
N ALA A 67 -5.63 12.78 -5.59
CA ALA A 67 -4.23 12.45 -5.80
C ALA A 67 -3.89 12.50 -7.29
N LEU A 68 -2.59 12.59 -7.60
CA LEU A 68 -2.03 12.44 -8.94
C LEU A 68 -1.04 11.27 -8.98
N GLY A 69 -0.94 10.63 -10.15
CA GLY A 69 0.03 9.57 -10.40
C GLY A 69 1.46 10.07 -10.33
N ALA A 70 2.24 9.59 -9.36
CA ALA A 70 3.66 9.90 -9.20
C ALA A 70 4.50 8.62 -9.41
N MET A 71 5.48 8.68 -10.33
CA MET A 71 6.42 7.58 -10.60
C MET A 71 7.87 7.93 -10.25
N THR A 72 8.11 9.16 -9.77
CA THR A 72 9.42 9.64 -9.33
C THR A 72 9.33 10.43 -8.02
N GLY A 73 10.43 10.45 -7.25
CA GLY A 73 10.51 11.25 -6.03
C GLY A 73 10.38 12.76 -6.28
N GLY A 74 10.84 13.26 -7.44
CA GLY A 74 10.68 14.66 -7.82
C GLY A 74 9.21 15.04 -8.01
N GLN A 75 8.43 14.21 -8.70
CA GLN A 75 6.97 14.40 -8.82
C GLN A 75 6.31 14.40 -7.44
N ALA A 76 6.62 13.41 -6.58
CA ALA A 76 6.06 13.34 -5.23
C ALA A 76 6.32 14.62 -4.41
N ILE A 77 7.56 15.12 -4.41
CA ILE A 77 7.91 16.37 -3.71
C ILE A 77 7.12 17.55 -4.27
N GLN A 78 7.04 17.70 -5.59
CA GLN A 78 6.34 18.83 -6.21
C GLN A 78 4.83 18.77 -6.00
N TYR A 79 4.24 17.57 -6.02
CA TYR A 79 2.83 17.36 -5.74
C TYR A 79 2.46 17.75 -4.31
N VAL A 80 3.28 17.35 -3.34
CA VAL A 80 3.11 17.75 -1.93
C VAL A 80 3.33 19.27 -1.76
N LYS A 81 4.32 19.85 -2.43
CA LYS A 81 4.48 21.32 -2.48
C LYS A 81 3.27 22.04 -3.05
N GLY A 82 2.63 21.45 -4.06
CA GLY A 82 1.38 21.91 -4.66
C GLY A 82 0.14 21.68 -3.79
N GLY A 83 0.28 21.04 -2.62
CA GLY A 83 -0.79 20.85 -1.65
C GLY A 83 -1.61 19.58 -1.82
N LEU A 84 -1.15 18.59 -2.62
CA LEU A 84 -1.87 17.32 -2.72
C LEU A 84 -1.92 16.59 -1.36
N PRO A 85 -3.10 16.11 -0.93
CA PRO A 85 -3.26 15.46 0.36
C PRO A 85 -2.80 13.99 0.39
N ALA A 86 -2.55 13.39 -0.77
CA ALA A 86 -2.14 12.01 -0.97
C ALA A 86 -1.44 11.84 -2.33
N LEU A 87 -0.74 10.72 -2.51
CA LEU A 87 -0.14 10.31 -3.77
C LEU A 87 -0.79 9.03 -4.28
N TYR A 88 -0.94 8.94 -5.61
CA TYR A 88 -1.31 7.71 -6.28
C TYR A 88 -0.09 7.14 -7.01
N LEU A 89 0.14 5.84 -6.90
CA LEU A 89 1.20 5.15 -7.64
C LEU A 89 0.57 4.13 -8.58
N SER A 90 0.54 4.49 -9.86
CA SER A 90 -0.08 3.71 -10.93
C SER A 90 0.81 2.58 -11.42
N GLY A 91 0.27 1.36 -11.53
CA GLY A 91 0.95 0.21 -12.13
C GLY A 91 1.23 0.42 -13.62
N TRP A 92 0.31 1.07 -14.34
CA TRP A 92 0.49 1.50 -15.73
C TRP A 92 1.72 2.41 -15.92
N GLN A 93 1.90 3.40 -15.05
CA GLN A 93 3.06 4.31 -15.12
C GLN A 93 4.37 3.55 -14.83
N VAL A 94 4.34 2.62 -13.88
CA VAL A 94 5.49 1.76 -13.57
C VAL A 94 5.82 0.85 -14.75
N ALA A 95 4.83 0.21 -15.37
CA ALA A 95 5.02 -0.59 -16.58
C ALA A 95 5.65 0.23 -17.71
N GLY A 96 5.17 1.46 -17.91
CA GLY A 96 5.63 2.33 -18.98
C GLY A 96 7.07 2.84 -18.80
N ASP A 97 7.48 3.24 -17.59
CA ASP A 97 8.73 4.02 -17.45
C ASP A 97 9.45 3.93 -16.09
N ALA A 98 8.99 3.11 -15.14
CA ALA A 98 9.60 3.07 -13.80
C ALA A 98 9.78 1.65 -13.20
N ASN A 99 9.71 0.61 -14.03
CA ASN A 99 9.85 -0.76 -13.56
C ASN A 99 11.31 -1.25 -13.51
N LEU A 100 11.52 -2.33 -12.77
CA LEU A 100 12.86 -2.89 -12.51
C LEU A 100 13.45 -3.70 -13.68
N ALA A 101 12.67 -4.00 -14.72
CA ALA A 101 13.22 -4.63 -15.92
C ALA A 101 13.85 -3.59 -16.88
N GLY A 102 13.62 -2.29 -16.65
CA GLY A 102 14.17 -1.21 -17.48
C GLY A 102 13.61 -1.21 -18.91
N GLN A 103 12.44 -1.82 -19.12
CA GLN A 103 11.75 -1.87 -20.40
C GLN A 103 10.50 -0.99 -20.36
N VAL A 104 10.07 -0.51 -21.52
CA VAL A 104 8.76 0.12 -21.70
C VAL A 104 7.74 -0.99 -21.96
N TYR A 105 6.80 -1.18 -21.04
CA TYR A 105 5.74 -2.18 -21.16
C TYR A 105 4.35 -1.54 -21.29
N PRO A 106 3.44 -2.20 -22.02
CA PRO A 106 2.01 -1.95 -21.83
C PRO A 106 1.57 -2.45 -20.45
N ASP A 107 0.40 -1.97 -20.03
CA ASP A 107 -0.20 -2.33 -18.75
C ASP A 107 -0.89 -3.70 -18.80
N GLN A 108 -0.05 -4.74 -18.73
CA GLN A 108 -0.43 -6.17 -18.77
C GLN A 108 0.35 -7.02 -17.75
N SER A 109 0.72 -6.44 -16.60
CA SER A 109 1.45 -7.12 -15.52
C SER A 109 2.76 -7.82 -15.94
N LEU A 110 3.45 -7.30 -16.97
CA LEU A 110 4.67 -7.90 -17.53
C LEU A 110 5.93 -7.66 -16.70
N TYR A 111 5.92 -6.60 -15.90
CA TYR A 111 7.10 -6.16 -15.16
C TYR A 111 7.34 -7.01 -13.88
N PRO A 112 8.56 -7.01 -13.32
CA PRO A 112 8.86 -7.74 -12.09
C PRO A 112 7.99 -7.25 -10.92
N VAL A 113 7.34 -8.18 -10.20
CA VAL A 113 6.36 -7.91 -9.12
C VAL A 113 6.85 -6.94 -8.03
N ASN A 114 8.16 -6.81 -7.84
CA ASN A 114 8.78 -5.89 -6.89
C ASN A 114 8.99 -4.46 -7.40
N SER A 115 8.51 -4.13 -8.61
CA SER A 115 8.67 -2.80 -9.21
C SER A 115 7.82 -1.73 -8.51
N VAL A 116 6.54 -1.98 -8.26
CA VAL A 116 5.72 -0.99 -7.55
C VAL A 116 6.22 -0.77 -6.11
N PRO A 117 6.54 -1.82 -5.31
CA PRO A 117 7.14 -1.62 -3.99
C PRO A 117 8.44 -0.80 -4.01
N SER A 118 9.32 -0.98 -5.01
CA SER A 118 10.55 -0.18 -5.09
C SER A 118 10.27 1.30 -5.37
N VAL A 119 9.23 1.59 -6.15
CA VAL A 119 8.80 2.98 -6.39
C VAL A 119 8.13 3.56 -5.14
N VAL A 120 7.29 2.82 -4.41
CA VAL A 120 6.74 3.27 -3.11
C VAL A 120 7.88 3.70 -2.16
N GLU A 121 8.90 2.86 -2.00
CA GLU A 121 10.06 3.16 -1.16
C GLU A 121 10.80 4.42 -1.66
N ARG A 122 10.99 4.55 -2.98
CA ARG A 122 11.61 5.73 -3.59
C ARG A 122 10.82 7.02 -3.30
N LEU A 123 9.49 6.98 -3.40
CA LEU A 123 8.63 8.13 -3.10
C LEU A 123 8.73 8.51 -1.62
N ASN A 124 8.61 7.54 -0.71
CA ASN A 124 8.76 7.77 0.72
C ASN A 124 10.15 8.34 1.08
N ASN A 125 11.22 7.83 0.48
CA ASN A 125 12.57 8.36 0.70
C ASN A 125 12.71 9.82 0.22
N ALA A 126 12.07 10.19 -0.88
CA ALA A 126 12.07 11.56 -1.38
C ALA A 126 11.31 12.50 -0.44
N LEU A 127 10.12 12.10 0.02
CA LEU A 127 9.32 12.87 0.98
C LEU A 127 10.05 13.04 2.32
N ARG A 128 10.65 11.96 2.84
CA ARG A 128 11.47 12.01 4.07
C ARG A 128 12.68 12.93 3.92
N ARG A 129 13.30 12.99 2.74
CA ARG A 129 14.41 13.92 2.51
C ARG A 129 13.92 15.37 2.52
N ALA A 130 12.78 15.65 1.90
CA ALA A 130 12.18 16.99 1.90
C ALA A 130 11.80 17.42 3.33
N ASP A 131 11.20 16.52 4.11
CA ASP A 131 10.91 16.69 5.53
C ASP A 131 12.15 17.05 6.35
N GLN A 132 13.23 16.27 6.21
CA GLN A 132 14.50 16.52 6.90
C GLN A 132 15.11 17.89 6.58
N ILE A 133 15.03 18.32 5.31
CA ILE A 133 15.52 19.63 4.88
C ILE A 133 14.69 20.72 5.56
N GLU A 134 13.36 20.66 5.46
CA GLU A 134 12.47 21.66 6.06
C GLU A 134 12.63 21.73 7.58
N TRP A 135 12.74 20.58 8.24
CA TRP A 135 13.03 20.50 9.67
C TRP A 135 14.34 21.21 10.02
N SER A 136 15.40 20.97 9.24
CA SER A 136 16.73 21.54 9.49
C SER A 136 16.80 23.04 9.23
N GLU A 137 16.13 23.53 8.18
CA GLU A 137 16.17 24.93 7.77
C GLU A 137 15.23 25.82 8.60
N ASN A 138 14.23 25.23 9.26
CA ASN A 138 13.22 25.96 10.03
C ASN A 138 13.29 25.69 11.55
N ASN A 139 14.47 25.35 12.08
CA ASN A 139 14.69 25.11 13.51
C ASN A 139 13.71 24.10 14.15
N GLY A 140 13.37 23.04 13.40
CA GLY A 140 12.44 22.01 13.84
C GLY A 140 10.95 22.39 13.75
N VAL A 141 10.62 23.47 13.04
CA VAL A 141 9.23 23.81 12.73
C VAL A 141 8.81 23.09 11.45
N MET A 142 7.77 22.26 11.55
CA MET A 142 7.14 21.62 10.40
C MET A 142 6.21 22.62 9.71
N LEU A 143 6.53 23.04 8.49
CA LEU A 143 5.71 23.96 7.70
C LEU A 143 4.72 23.22 6.81
N ARG A 144 5.03 21.96 6.47
CA ARG A 144 4.21 21.10 5.63
C ARG A 144 4.24 19.67 6.13
N ASP A 145 3.10 18.99 5.99
CA ASP A 145 3.02 17.54 6.13
C ASP A 145 3.60 16.86 4.90
N TRP A 146 4.87 16.46 4.99
CA TRP A 146 5.58 15.80 3.89
C TRP A 146 5.19 14.35 3.70
N MET A 147 4.86 13.66 4.78
CA MET A 147 4.63 12.20 4.79
C MET A 147 3.18 11.85 4.44
N VAL A 148 2.70 12.41 3.33
CA VAL A 148 1.36 12.13 2.80
C VAL A 148 1.19 10.65 2.43
N PRO A 149 -0.03 10.09 2.56
CA PRO A 149 -0.28 8.68 2.25
C PRO A 149 -0.08 8.36 0.77
N ILE A 150 0.51 7.20 0.50
CA ILE A 150 0.66 6.64 -0.85
C ILE A 150 -0.33 5.50 -1.03
N VAL A 151 -1.22 5.62 -2.02
CA VAL A 151 -2.09 4.52 -2.48
C VAL A 151 -1.46 3.88 -3.71
N ALA A 152 -1.14 2.60 -3.62
CA ALA A 152 -0.36 1.88 -4.64
C ALA A 152 -1.15 0.79 -5.36
N ASP A 153 -0.85 0.63 -6.65
CA ASP A 153 -1.40 -0.41 -7.51
C ASP A 153 -0.71 -1.76 -7.30
N ALA A 154 -1.47 -2.78 -6.90
CA ALA A 154 -0.98 -4.15 -6.79
C ALA A 154 -1.49 -5.07 -7.92
N GLU A 155 -2.03 -4.49 -8.99
CA GLU A 155 -2.54 -5.23 -10.15
C GLU A 155 -3.58 -6.28 -9.73
N ALA A 156 -3.58 -7.44 -10.39
CA ALA A 156 -4.29 -8.63 -9.92
C ALA A 156 -3.44 -9.51 -8.97
N GLY A 157 -2.31 -8.99 -8.45
CA GLY A 157 -1.46 -9.72 -7.50
C GLY A 157 -0.43 -10.67 -8.10
N PHE A 158 -0.16 -10.61 -9.41
CA PHE A 158 0.93 -11.35 -10.09
C PHE A 158 0.89 -12.88 -9.91
N GLY A 159 -0.29 -13.46 -9.74
CA GLY A 159 -0.46 -14.91 -9.62
C GLY A 159 -1.59 -15.30 -8.67
N GLY A 160 -1.28 -16.22 -7.74
CA GLY A 160 -2.23 -16.73 -6.75
C GLY A 160 -2.19 -15.97 -5.42
N ALA A 161 -2.91 -16.50 -4.43
CA ALA A 161 -3.01 -15.90 -3.10
C ALA A 161 -1.66 -15.70 -2.39
N LEU A 162 -0.67 -16.58 -2.61
CA LEU A 162 0.67 -16.43 -2.05
C LEU A 162 1.46 -15.29 -2.71
N ASN A 163 1.26 -15.05 -4.00
CA ASN A 163 1.84 -13.91 -4.70
C ASN A 163 1.28 -12.60 -4.14
N VAL A 164 -0.05 -12.55 -3.95
CA VAL A 164 -0.76 -11.43 -3.31
C VAL A 164 -0.22 -11.17 -1.90
N TYR A 165 -0.11 -12.21 -1.07
CA TYR A 165 0.38 -12.09 0.30
C TYR A 165 1.80 -11.49 0.35
N GLU A 166 2.72 -12.00 -0.47
CA GLU A 166 4.09 -11.48 -0.52
C GLU A 166 4.16 -10.07 -1.12
N LEU A 167 3.34 -9.75 -2.11
CA LEU A 167 3.26 -8.40 -2.67
C LEU A 167 2.76 -7.40 -1.63
N MET A 168 1.67 -7.71 -0.92
CA MET A 168 1.12 -6.84 0.11
C MET A 168 2.14 -6.59 1.24
N LYS A 169 2.83 -7.65 1.69
CA LYS A 169 3.91 -7.55 2.67
C LYS A 169 5.05 -6.63 2.19
N ARG A 170 5.41 -6.68 0.89
CA ARG A 170 6.41 -5.78 0.31
C ARG A 170 5.91 -4.33 0.22
N MET A 171 4.64 -4.11 -0.12
CA MET A 171 4.02 -2.78 -0.11
C MET A 171 4.04 -2.16 1.29
N LEU A 172 3.68 -2.92 2.32
CA LEU A 172 3.74 -2.47 3.72
C LEU A 172 5.17 -2.10 4.15
N ARG A 173 6.15 -2.95 3.80
CA ARG A 173 7.57 -2.67 4.11
C ARG A 173 8.09 -1.42 3.39
N ALA A 174 7.65 -1.19 2.16
CA ALA A 174 7.99 0.00 1.39
C ALA A 174 7.31 1.28 1.91
N GLY A 175 6.27 1.15 2.75
CA GLY A 175 5.56 2.27 3.35
C GLY A 175 4.31 2.71 2.58
N ALA A 176 3.63 1.81 1.86
CA ALA A 176 2.32 2.11 1.27
C ALA A 176 1.26 2.31 2.36
N ALA A 177 0.40 3.32 2.20
CA ALA A 177 -0.71 3.61 3.09
C ALA A 177 -1.98 2.84 2.72
N GLY A 178 -2.20 2.65 1.43
CA GLY A 178 -3.30 1.87 0.87
C GLY A 178 -2.83 1.11 -0.37
N VAL A 179 -3.47 -0.02 -0.65
CA VAL A 179 -3.16 -0.87 -1.79
C VAL A 179 -4.46 -1.33 -2.41
N HIS A 180 -4.57 -1.28 -3.74
CA HIS A 180 -5.72 -1.80 -4.47
C HIS A 180 -5.34 -3.03 -5.29
N PHE A 181 -6.28 -3.98 -5.37
CA PHE A 181 -6.20 -5.17 -6.21
C PHE A 181 -7.42 -5.21 -7.12
N GLU A 182 -7.28 -5.80 -8.31
CA GLU A 182 -8.39 -6.00 -9.26
C GLU A 182 -8.72 -7.48 -9.51
N ASP A 183 -9.89 -7.73 -10.08
CA ASP A 183 -10.49 -9.06 -10.30
C ASP A 183 -10.30 -9.57 -11.74
N GLN A 184 -9.24 -9.13 -12.40
CA GLN A 184 -8.80 -9.69 -13.68
C GLN A 184 -7.86 -10.89 -13.47
N LEU A 185 -7.78 -11.76 -14.47
CA LEU A 185 -6.79 -12.83 -14.51
C LEU A 185 -5.39 -12.22 -14.66
N ALA A 186 -4.51 -12.44 -13.69
CA ALA A 186 -3.18 -11.80 -13.64
C ALA A 186 -2.31 -12.02 -14.89
N SER A 187 -2.39 -13.20 -15.53
CA SER A 187 -1.61 -13.49 -16.75
C SER A 187 -2.15 -12.81 -18.01
N GLU A 188 -3.40 -12.35 -17.98
CA GLU A 188 -4.11 -11.68 -19.08
C GLU A 188 -4.64 -10.32 -18.60
N LYS A 189 -3.97 -9.73 -17.60
CA LYS A 189 -4.36 -8.45 -17.03
C LYS A 189 -4.29 -7.39 -18.11
N LYS A 190 -5.22 -6.43 -18.08
CA LYS A 190 -5.19 -5.27 -18.96
C LYS A 190 -5.60 -4.01 -18.23
N CYS A 191 -5.11 -2.87 -18.71
CA CYS A 191 -5.63 -1.56 -18.32
C CYS A 191 -7.16 -1.52 -18.43
N GLY A 192 -7.83 -0.90 -17.47
CA GLY A 192 -9.30 -0.84 -17.39
C GLY A 192 -9.98 -0.30 -18.64
N HIS A 193 -9.27 0.52 -19.43
CA HIS A 193 -9.75 1.14 -20.67
C HIS A 193 -9.46 0.32 -21.95
N MET A 194 -8.75 -0.82 -21.82
CA MET A 194 -8.45 -1.70 -22.95
C MET A 194 -9.50 -2.82 -23.10
N GLY A 195 -9.71 -3.26 -24.35
CA GLY A 195 -10.60 -4.39 -24.66
C GLY A 195 -10.00 -5.76 -24.34
N GLY A 196 -10.86 -6.77 -24.19
CA GLY A 196 -10.47 -8.17 -23.98
C GLY A 196 -9.94 -8.48 -22.58
N LYS A 197 -10.50 -7.83 -21.55
CA LYS A 197 -10.29 -8.15 -20.13
C LYS A 197 -10.91 -9.50 -19.81
N VAL A 198 -10.27 -10.27 -18.94
CA VAL A 198 -10.77 -11.58 -18.49
C VAL A 198 -10.94 -11.54 -16.97
N LEU A 199 -12.17 -11.67 -16.49
CA LEU A 199 -12.47 -11.69 -15.06
C LEU A 199 -12.20 -13.07 -14.45
N ILE A 200 -11.82 -13.07 -13.18
CA ILE A 200 -11.82 -14.27 -12.33
C ILE A 200 -13.17 -14.41 -11.62
N PRO A 201 -13.53 -15.60 -11.11
CA PRO A 201 -14.73 -15.74 -10.28
C PRO A 201 -14.66 -14.86 -9.02
N THR A 202 -15.81 -14.35 -8.58
CA THR A 202 -15.91 -13.48 -7.37
C THR A 202 -15.23 -14.10 -6.14
N GLN A 203 -15.42 -15.41 -5.91
CA GLN A 203 -14.78 -16.11 -4.80
C GLN A 203 -13.24 -16.11 -4.89
N GLN A 204 -12.69 -16.10 -6.10
CA GLN A 204 -11.24 -16.00 -6.30
C GLN A 204 -10.73 -14.61 -5.91
N HIS A 205 -11.48 -13.55 -6.25
CA HIS A 205 -11.11 -12.20 -5.84
C HIS A 205 -11.29 -11.97 -4.33
N ILE A 206 -12.34 -12.54 -3.71
CA ILE A 206 -12.47 -12.56 -2.24
C ILE A 206 -11.23 -13.21 -1.61
N ARG A 207 -10.73 -14.33 -2.17
CA ARG A 207 -9.49 -14.97 -1.69
C ARG A 207 -8.26 -14.07 -1.84
N THR A 208 -8.18 -13.26 -2.91
CA THR A 208 -7.15 -12.22 -3.07
C THR A 208 -7.23 -11.18 -1.95
N LEU A 209 -8.42 -10.66 -1.68
CA LEU A 209 -8.61 -9.66 -0.61
C LEU A 209 -8.32 -10.22 0.78
N ILE A 210 -8.67 -11.49 1.04
CA ILE A 210 -8.32 -12.20 2.28
C ILE A 210 -6.80 -12.35 2.41
N ALA A 211 -6.09 -12.69 1.34
CA ALA A 211 -4.63 -12.82 1.37
C ALA A 211 -3.90 -11.48 1.57
N ALA A 212 -4.52 -10.37 1.16
CA ALA A 212 -3.99 -9.02 1.35
C ALA A 212 -4.31 -8.43 2.75
N ARG A 213 -5.29 -8.99 3.48
CA ARG A 213 -5.72 -8.51 4.79
C ARG A 213 -4.99 -9.22 5.91
#